data_AF-A0A087SX81-F1
#
_entry.id   AF-A0A087SX81-F1
#
_cell.length_a   1.000
_cell.length_b   1.000
_cell.length_c   1.000
_cell.angle_alpha   90.00
_cell.angle_beta   90.00
_cell.angle_gamma   90.00
#
_symmetry.space_group_name_H-M   'P 1'
#
loop_
_entity.id
_entity.type
_entity.pdbx_description
1 polymer ?
#
loop_
_entity_poly.entity_id
_entity_poly.type
_entity_poly.pdbx_seq_one_letter_code
_entity_poly.pdbx_strand_id
1 'polypeptide(L)'
;MRKMLRPAIFRVLAGGKSAIRQYAAAAQTAVREPDDIKGEKKVEKNVSSTSSFVMTMFKGQLKTEQVFPYPDVLDSEDKETLKMMVEPPKKFFEEVNDADKNDELAKAEDHLMKQLGELGAFGLQIPVEYGGLGLNNTQYARMVEEVGRYDLGVGIILGAHQSIGFKGILLFGNESQKKKYLPDLACGKKIAAYCLTEPSSGSDAGSIKTRAVPSADGKFFTLNGSKVWISNGGIAE
;
A
#
# COMPACT_ATOMS: atom_id res chain seq x y z
N MET A 1 11.81 41.04 6.82
CA MET A 1 12.79 39.94 6.65
C MET A 1 12.09 38.60 6.43
N ARG A 2 11.38 38.44 5.30
CA ARG A 2 10.77 37.16 4.86
C ARG A 2 11.16 36.94 3.40
N LYS A 3 12.30 36.28 3.18
CA LYS A 3 12.79 35.77 1.88
C LYS A 3 14.13 35.07 2.15
N MET A 4 14.11 33.75 2.39
CA MET A 4 15.22 32.79 2.22
C MET A 4 14.91 31.53 3.02
N LEU A 5 14.23 30.55 2.40
CA LEU A 5 14.25 29.13 2.80
C LEU A 5 13.53 28.20 1.80
N ARG A 6 13.13 28.71 0.62
CA ARG A 6 12.45 27.94 -0.44
C ARG A 6 13.30 27.32 -1.58
N PRO A 7 14.64 27.45 -1.73
CA PRO A 7 15.32 26.87 -2.90
C PRO A 7 16.19 25.60 -2.69
N ALA A 8 16.34 25.05 -1.48
CA ALA A 8 17.30 23.95 -1.27
C ALA A 8 16.76 22.54 -1.61
N ILE A 9 15.48 22.25 -1.32
CA ILE A 9 14.91 20.89 -1.51
C ILE A 9 14.51 20.64 -2.98
N PHE A 10 14.07 21.68 -3.70
CA PHE A 10 13.70 21.55 -5.12
C PHE A 10 14.90 21.37 -6.06
N ARG A 11 16.12 21.72 -5.64
CA ARG A 11 17.30 21.65 -6.53
C ARG A 11 17.90 20.24 -6.64
N VAL A 12 17.59 19.34 -5.70
CA VAL A 12 17.94 17.91 -5.80
C VAL A 12 16.98 17.16 -6.72
N LEU A 13 15.73 17.62 -6.85
CA LEU A 13 14.71 16.98 -7.70
C LEU A 13 14.59 17.60 -9.11
N ALA A 14 15.00 18.86 -9.30
CA ALA A 14 14.90 19.53 -10.61
C ALA A 14 15.95 19.06 -11.65
N GLY A 15 17.00 18.35 -11.25
CA GLY A 15 17.95 17.69 -12.17
C GLY A 15 17.43 16.37 -12.77
N GLY A 16 16.30 15.85 -12.27
CA GLY A 16 15.85 14.47 -12.49
C GLY A 16 14.91 14.24 -13.67
N LYS A 17 14.81 15.15 -14.67
CA LYS A 17 14.01 14.85 -15.87
C LYS A 17 14.55 13.63 -16.64
N SER A 18 15.83 13.30 -16.47
CA SER A 18 16.45 12.06 -16.98
C SER A 18 16.10 10.84 -16.11
N ALA A 19 16.14 10.99 -14.78
CA ALA A 19 15.90 9.88 -13.84
C ALA A 19 14.43 9.40 -13.87
N ILE A 20 13.45 10.32 -13.90
CA ILE A 20 12.02 9.97 -14.01
C ILE A 20 11.73 9.20 -15.32
N ARG A 21 12.45 9.51 -16.41
CA ARG A 21 12.37 8.78 -17.68
C ARG A 21 13.06 7.42 -17.64
N GLN A 22 14.10 7.25 -16.82
CA GLN A 22 14.78 5.97 -16.62
C GLN A 22 13.93 5.00 -15.78
N TYR A 23 13.22 5.48 -14.75
CA TYR A 23 12.31 4.64 -13.94
C TYR A 23 11.10 4.09 -14.73
N ALA A 24 10.63 4.79 -15.76
CA ALA A 24 9.52 4.34 -16.60
C ALA A 24 9.90 3.22 -17.60
N ALA A 25 11.18 3.08 -17.96
CA ALA A 25 11.64 2.11 -18.94
C ALA A 25 11.91 0.71 -18.34
N ALA A 26 12.32 0.65 -17.07
CA ALA A 26 12.60 -0.62 -16.38
C ALA A 26 11.32 -1.39 -15.98
N ALA A 27 10.19 -0.71 -15.77
CA ALA A 27 8.91 -1.34 -15.43
C ALA A 27 8.16 -1.96 -16.62
N GLN A 28 8.56 -1.61 -17.87
CA GLN A 28 7.89 -2.10 -19.08
C GLN A 28 8.17 -3.58 -19.40
N THR A 29 9.22 -4.18 -18.82
CA THR A 29 9.59 -5.58 -19.08
C THR A 29 8.78 -6.61 -18.28
N ALA A 30 7.87 -6.19 -17.40
CA ALA A 30 7.10 -7.08 -16.51
C ALA A 30 5.60 -7.19 -16.83
N VAL A 31 5.11 -6.62 -17.94
CA VAL A 31 3.68 -6.65 -18.30
C VAL A 31 3.41 -7.76 -19.33
N ARG A 32 2.61 -8.77 -18.96
CA ARG A 32 2.03 -9.73 -19.92
C ARG A 32 0.88 -9.07 -20.69
N GLU A 33 0.79 -9.36 -21.98
CA GLU A 33 -0.18 -8.75 -22.90
C GLU A 33 -1.65 -9.17 -22.67
N PRO A 34 -2.63 -8.37 -23.13
CA PRO A 34 -4.03 -8.40 -22.67
C PRO A 34 -4.94 -9.50 -23.26
N ASP A 35 -4.44 -10.38 -24.13
CA ASP A 35 -5.28 -11.30 -24.90
C ASP A 35 -5.71 -12.59 -24.14
N ASP A 36 -5.28 -12.78 -22.90
CA ASP A 36 -5.56 -14.01 -22.13
C ASP A 36 -6.95 -14.08 -21.45
N ILE A 37 -7.84 -13.09 -21.64
CA ILE A 37 -9.16 -13.07 -20.99
C ILE A 37 -10.27 -13.52 -21.94
N LYS A 38 -10.24 -14.78 -22.38
CA LYS A 38 -11.44 -15.50 -22.85
C LYS A 38 -11.44 -16.95 -22.38
N GLY A 39 -12.26 -17.22 -21.37
CA GLY A 39 -12.64 -18.57 -20.95
C GLY A 39 -12.68 -18.70 -19.45
N GLU A 40 -13.88 -18.72 -18.86
CA GLU A 40 -14.11 -19.25 -17.52
C GLU A 40 -13.76 -20.74 -17.52
N LYS A 41 -12.47 -21.06 -17.36
CA LYS A 41 -12.05 -22.41 -16.98
C LYS A 41 -12.23 -22.54 -15.48
N LYS A 42 -13.18 -23.38 -15.09
CA LYS A 42 -13.35 -23.93 -13.75
C LYS A 42 -11.97 -24.40 -13.26
N VAL A 43 -11.35 -23.65 -12.34
CA VAL A 43 -10.07 -24.04 -11.74
C VAL A 43 -10.36 -25.17 -10.76
N GLU A 44 -10.32 -26.40 -11.23
CA GLU A 44 -10.10 -27.56 -10.36
C GLU A 44 -8.73 -27.36 -9.69
N LYS A 45 -8.72 -26.83 -8.46
CA LYS A 45 -7.50 -26.75 -7.66
C LYS A 45 -7.07 -28.15 -7.30
N ASN A 46 -6.20 -28.72 -8.13
CA ASN A 46 -5.49 -29.95 -7.84
C ASN A 46 -4.49 -29.65 -6.69
N VAL A 47 -4.91 -29.83 -5.43
CA VAL A 47 -4.10 -29.59 -4.21
C VAL A 47 -2.86 -30.51 -4.12
N SER A 48 -2.65 -31.38 -5.11
CA SER A 48 -1.53 -32.31 -5.16
C SER A 48 -0.19 -31.67 -5.53
N SER A 49 -0.15 -30.47 -6.11
CA SER A 49 1.10 -29.85 -6.64
C SER A 49 1.61 -28.60 -5.91
N THR A 50 1.22 -28.38 -4.65
CA THR A 50 1.72 -27.20 -3.88
C THR A 50 3.24 -27.24 -3.66
N SER A 51 3.89 -26.07 -3.76
CA SER A 51 5.29 -25.82 -3.37
C SER A 51 5.44 -25.21 -1.97
N SER A 52 4.32 -24.98 -1.27
CA SER A 52 4.35 -24.45 0.10
C SER A 52 5.02 -25.42 1.06
N PHE A 53 6.09 -24.95 1.71
CA PHE A 53 6.78 -25.70 2.75
C PHE A 53 5.82 -26.09 3.88
N VAL A 54 5.04 -25.13 4.39
CA VAL A 54 4.09 -25.38 5.49
C VAL A 54 3.03 -26.40 5.08
N MET A 55 2.44 -26.28 3.89
CA MET A 55 1.39 -27.20 3.46
C MET A 55 1.91 -28.63 3.26
N THR A 56 3.14 -28.78 2.77
CA THR A 56 3.76 -30.10 2.56
C THR A 56 4.23 -30.73 3.86
N MET A 57 4.64 -29.93 4.85
CA MET A 57 4.99 -30.39 6.19
C MET A 57 3.83 -31.17 6.86
N PHE A 58 2.58 -30.71 6.71
CA PHE A 58 1.39 -31.43 7.20
C PHE A 58 1.17 -32.80 6.50
N LYS A 59 1.78 -33.00 5.32
CA LYS A 59 1.76 -34.27 4.59
C LYS A 59 3.00 -35.13 4.88
N GLY A 60 3.85 -34.74 5.83
CA GLY A 60 5.14 -35.39 6.09
C GLY A 60 6.15 -35.23 4.94
N GLN A 61 5.95 -34.24 4.07
CA GLN A 61 6.82 -33.94 2.94
C GLN A 61 7.59 -32.65 3.20
N LEU A 62 8.87 -32.61 2.84
CA LEU A 62 9.68 -31.40 2.93
C LEU A 62 9.90 -30.84 1.53
N LYS A 63 9.14 -29.80 1.17
CA LYS A 63 9.38 -28.99 -0.03
C LYS A 63 9.97 -27.64 0.37
N THR A 64 11.27 -27.47 0.13
CA THR A 64 12.07 -26.38 0.68
C THR A 64 12.29 -25.22 -0.28
N GLU A 65 11.75 -25.27 -1.50
CA GLU A 65 12.07 -24.34 -2.59
C GLU A 65 11.69 -22.88 -2.28
N GLN A 66 10.73 -22.65 -1.39
CA GLN A 66 10.32 -21.31 -0.94
C GLN A 66 11.06 -20.83 0.32
N VAL A 67 11.95 -21.65 0.89
CA VAL A 67 12.61 -21.39 2.19
C VAL A 67 14.14 -21.43 2.08
N PHE A 68 14.69 -22.37 1.31
CA PHE A 68 16.13 -22.61 1.19
C PHE A 68 16.63 -22.55 -0.25
N PRO A 69 17.71 -21.80 -0.53
CA PRO A 69 18.35 -20.83 0.37
C PRO A 69 17.39 -19.67 0.73
N TYR A 70 17.75 -18.86 1.74
CA TYR A 70 16.95 -17.69 2.08
C TYR A 70 16.82 -16.80 0.84
N PRO A 71 15.60 -16.36 0.47
CA PRO A 71 15.38 -15.67 -0.78
C PRO A 71 16.04 -14.29 -0.79
N ASP A 72 16.93 -14.06 -1.76
CA ASP A 72 17.44 -12.74 -2.12
C ASP A 72 16.77 -12.30 -3.43
N VAL A 73 15.73 -11.47 -3.29
CA VAL A 73 14.82 -11.13 -4.40
C VAL A 73 15.13 -9.80 -5.07
N LEU A 74 16.03 -9.01 -4.49
CA LEU A 74 16.40 -7.70 -5.03
C LEU A 74 17.73 -7.83 -5.78
N ASP A 75 17.76 -7.34 -7.01
CA ASP A 75 19.02 -7.17 -7.72
C ASP A 75 19.83 -5.98 -7.16
N SER A 76 21.02 -5.75 -7.73
CA SER A 76 21.91 -4.68 -7.28
C SER A 76 21.30 -3.28 -7.44
N GLU A 77 20.52 -3.06 -8.50
CA GLU A 77 19.89 -1.77 -8.80
C GLU A 77 18.75 -1.49 -7.83
N ASP A 78 17.92 -2.50 -7.55
CA ASP A 78 16.85 -2.44 -6.55
C ASP A 78 17.40 -2.17 -5.14
N LYS A 79 18.52 -2.80 -4.78
CA LYS A 79 19.18 -2.60 -3.47
C LYS A 79 19.73 -1.18 -3.33
N GLU A 80 20.38 -0.66 -4.37
CA GLU A 80 20.91 0.71 -4.36
C GLU A 80 19.76 1.73 -4.32
N THR A 81 18.71 1.51 -5.11
CA THR A 81 17.49 2.33 -5.10
C THR A 81 16.86 2.36 -3.72
N LEU A 82 16.64 1.19 -3.11
CA LEU A 82 16.06 1.09 -1.76
C LEU A 82 16.92 1.82 -0.72
N LYS A 83 18.25 1.70 -0.81
CA LYS A 83 19.17 2.41 0.10
C LYS A 83 19.01 3.93 -0.01
N MET A 84 18.85 4.46 -1.21
CA MET A 84 18.60 5.90 -1.42
C MET A 84 17.21 6.33 -0.93
N MET A 85 16.21 5.46 -1.03
CA MET A 85 14.83 5.75 -0.61
C MET A 85 14.62 5.72 0.90
N VAL A 86 15.45 5.00 1.65
CA VAL A 86 15.32 4.87 3.11
C VAL A 86 15.79 6.12 3.87
N GLU A 87 16.82 6.81 3.38
CA GLU A 87 17.42 7.95 4.09
C GLU A 87 16.47 9.14 4.28
N PRO A 88 15.66 9.57 3.28
CA PRO A 88 14.75 10.70 3.48
C PRO A 88 13.64 10.44 4.52
N PRO A 89 12.90 9.32 4.51
CA PRO A 89 11.95 8.98 5.58
C PRO A 89 12.62 8.92 6.95
N LYS A 90 13.81 8.33 7.05
CA LYS A 90 14.55 8.25 8.31
C LYS A 90 14.78 9.65 8.90
N LYS A 91 15.34 10.57 8.10
CA LYS A 91 15.54 11.97 8.52
C LYS A 91 14.23 12.68 8.82
N PHE A 92 13.19 12.42 8.04
CA PHE A 92 11.87 12.97 8.29
C PHE A 92 11.34 12.56 9.67
N PHE A 93 11.41 11.28 10.03
CA PHE A 93 10.99 10.83 11.34
C PHE A 93 11.89 11.34 12.48
N GLU A 94 13.19 11.53 12.24
CA GLU A 94 14.13 12.08 13.25
C GLU A 94 13.96 13.59 13.47
N GLU A 95 13.66 14.36 12.43
CA GLU A 95 13.68 15.84 12.48
C GLU A 95 12.28 16.46 12.54
N VAL A 96 11.24 15.76 12.11
CA VAL A 96 9.89 16.31 11.94
C VAL A 96 8.87 15.59 12.82
N ASN A 97 8.89 14.26 12.86
CA ASN A 97 7.91 13.51 13.63
C ASN A 97 8.18 13.60 15.14
N ASP A 98 7.12 13.82 15.91
CA ASP A 98 7.15 13.77 17.37
C ASP A 98 6.11 12.74 17.83
N ALA A 99 6.58 11.53 18.12
CA ALA A 99 5.71 10.40 18.47
C ALA A 99 5.00 10.61 19.81
N ASP A 100 5.67 11.19 20.79
CA ASP A 100 5.09 11.49 22.11
C ASP A 100 3.96 12.51 21.97
N LYS A 101 4.18 13.54 21.16
CA LYS A 101 3.14 14.55 20.89
C LYS A 101 1.98 14.00 20.08
N ASN A 102 2.22 13.11 19.12
CA ASN A 102 1.14 12.43 18.40
C ASN A 102 0.27 11.59 19.35
N ASP A 103 0.89 10.91 20.31
CA ASP A 103 0.20 10.14 21.36
C ASP A 103 -0.62 11.04 22.28
N GLU A 104 -0.03 12.12 22.81
CA GLU A 104 -0.72 13.10 23.66
C GLU A 104 -1.93 13.74 22.95
N LEU A 105 -1.81 14.02 21.66
CA LEU A 105 -2.90 14.58 20.85
C LEU A 105 -3.94 13.53 20.42
N ALA A 106 -3.66 12.24 20.61
CA ALA A 106 -4.40 11.12 20.06
C ALA A 106 -4.66 11.25 18.53
N LYS A 107 -3.74 11.90 17.82
CA LYS A 107 -3.76 12.06 16.36
C LYS A 107 -2.36 12.40 15.83
N ALA A 108 -2.08 12.03 14.59
CA ALA A 108 -0.95 12.58 13.86
C ALA A 108 -1.14 14.09 13.65
N GLU A 109 -0.07 14.86 13.80
CA GLU A 109 -0.12 16.30 13.53
C GLU A 109 -0.54 16.60 12.08
N ASP A 110 -1.39 17.61 11.88
CA ASP A 110 -1.97 17.89 10.55
C ASP A 110 -0.90 18.21 9.49
N HIS A 111 0.21 18.84 9.92
CA HIS A 111 1.34 19.15 9.04
C HIS A 111 2.14 17.90 8.64
N LEU A 112 2.21 16.91 9.54
CA LEU A 112 2.90 15.63 9.32
C LEU A 112 2.23 14.86 8.19
N MET A 113 0.90 14.76 8.22
CA MET A 113 0.10 14.07 7.19
C MET A 113 0.34 14.65 5.79
N LYS A 114 0.40 15.97 5.68
CA LYS A 114 0.69 16.63 4.41
C LYS A 114 2.10 16.31 3.90
N GLN A 115 3.10 16.36 4.77
CA GLN A 115 4.49 16.12 4.38
C GLN A 115 4.75 14.64 4.05
N LEU A 116 4.07 13.71 4.73
CA LEU A 116 4.06 12.29 4.35
C LEU A 116 3.48 12.09 2.94
N GLY A 117 2.46 12.87 2.55
CA GLY A 117 1.94 12.92 1.19
C GLY A 117 2.97 13.41 0.17
N GLU A 118 3.68 14.50 0.49
CA GLU A 118 4.75 15.06 -0.35
C GLU A 118 5.96 14.10 -0.49
N LEU A 119 6.22 13.26 0.52
CA LEU A 119 7.25 12.21 0.50
C LEU A 119 6.82 10.96 -0.29
N GLY A 120 5.53 10.83 -0.64
CA GLY A 120 4.97 9.65 -1.31
C GLY A 120 4.68 8.47 -0.37
N ALA A 121 4.63 8.69 0.95
CA ALA A 121 4.48 7.64 1.95
C ALA A 121 3.10 6.92 1.91
N PHE A 122 2.10 7.53 1.28
CA PHE A 122 0.76 6.94 1.11
C PHE A 122 0.66 5.97 -0.07
N GLY A 123 1.58 6.06 -1.03
CA GLY A 123 1.52 5.34 -2.30
C GLY A 123 2.69 4.40 -2.56
N LEU A 124 3.28 3.79 -1.53
CA LEU A 124 4.54 3.04 -1.67
C LEU A 124 4.43 1.91 -2.71
N GLN A 125 3.35 1.13 -2.67
CA GLN A 125 3.12 0.00 -3.59
C GLN A 125 2.23 0.34 -4.79
N ILE A 126 1.76 1.58 -4.92
CA ILE A 126 0.96 1.99 -6.08
C ILE A 126 1.92 2.09 -7.30
N PRO A 127 1.56 1.52 -8.46
CA PRO A 127 2.39 1.64 -9.66
C PRO A 127 2.65 3.09 -10.07
N VAL A 128 3.80 3.34 -10.71
CA VAL A 128 4.26 4.69 -11.08
C VAL A 128 3.29 5.37 -12.05
N GLU A 129 2.66 4.62 -12.96
CA GLU A 129 1.66 5.14 -13.89
C GLU A 129 0.39 5.69 -13.19
N TYR A 130 0.18 5.30 -11.93
CA TYR A 130 -0.89 5.80 -11.06
C TYR A 130 -0.39 6.79 -10.01
N GLY A 131 0.87 7.25 -10.11
CA GLY A 131 1.43 8.28 -9.22
C GLY A 131 2.01 7.75 -7.90
N GLY A 132 2.19 6.44 -7.76
CA GLY A 132 2.89 5.85 -6.61
C GLY A 132 4.38 5.62 -6.85
N LEU A 133 5.02 4.91 -5.91
CA LEU A 133 6.46 4.61 -5.96
C LEU A 133 6.80 3.24 -6.57
N GLY A 134 5.81 2.39 -6.82
CA GLY A 134 6.00 1.10 -7.50
C GLY A 134 6.82 0.07 -6.71
N LEU A 135 6.92 0.19 -5.39
CA LEU A 135 7.74 -0.70 -4.58
C LEU A 135 7.20 -2.13 -4.56
N ASN A 136 8.10 -3.09 -4.70
CA ASN A 136 7.79 -4.50 -4.47
C ASN A 136 7.60 -4.78 -2.96
N ASN A 137 7.14 -5.98 -2.59
CA ASN A 137 6.83 -6.31 -1.19
C ASN A 137 8.06 -6.25 -0.26
N THR A 138 9.26 -6.58 -0.75
CA THR A 138 10.49 -6.53 0.06
C THR A 138 10.95 -5.11 0.30
N GLN A 139 10.91 -4.26 -0.73
CA GLN A 139 11.18 -2.82 -0.60
C GLN A 139 10.14 -2.16 0.32
N TYR A 140 8.85 -2.49 0.16
CA TYR A 140 7.79 -2.02 1.04
C TYR A 140 8.02 -2.43 2.50
N ALA A 141 8.37 -3.70 2.75
CA ALA A 141 8.69 -4.18 4.10
C ALA A 141 9.80 -3.34 4.75
N ARG A 142 10.89 -3.07 4.01
CA ARG A 142 11.99 -2.25 4.50
C ARG A 142 11.55 -0.84 4.90
N MET A 143 10.66 -0.23 4.13
CA MET A 143 10.11 1.10 4.44
C MET A 143 9.17 1.07 5.65
N VAL A 144 8.35 0.03 5.78
CA VAL A 144 7.47 -0.17 6.93
C VAL A 144 8.27 -0.37 8.22
N GLU A 145 9.39 -1.11 8.15
CA GLU A 145 10.31 -1.26 9.29
C GLU A 145 10.87 0.08 9.77
N GLU A 146 11.19 1.00 8.86
CA GLU A 146 11.61 2.35 9.25
C GLU A 146 10.49 3.09 9.96
N VAL A 147 9.28 3.14 9.40
CA VAL A 147 8.16 3.82 10.05
C VAL A 147 7.90 3.24 11.45
N GLY A 148 7.87 1.91 11.57
CA GLY A 148 7.60 1.21 12.82
C GLY A 148 8.69 1.38 13.89
N ARG A 149 9.92 1.71 13.48
CA ARG A 149 11.00 2.05 14.42
C ARG A 149 10.75 3.39 15.13
N TYR A 150 10.08 4.33 14.48
CA TYR A 150 9.89 5.68 15.01
C TYR A 150 8.50 5.90 15.61
N ASP A 151 7.43 5.47 14.92
CA ASP A 151 6.07 5.75 15.35
C ASP A 151 5.06 4.74 14.79
N LEU A 152 4.56 3.86 15.67
CA LEU A 152 3.56 2.86 15.31
C LEU A 152 2.16 3.47 15.10
N GLY A 153 1.84 4.62 15.71
CA GLY A 153 0.58 5.33 15.47
C GLY A 153 0.50 5.82 14.02
N VAL A 154 1.55 6.48 13.55
CA VAL A 154 1.70 6.86 12.13
C VAL A 154 1.76 5.61 11.24
N GLY A 155 2.47 4.57 11.67
CA GLY A 155 2.52 3.28 10.98
C GLY A 155 1.13 2.68 10.74
N ILE A 156 0.23 2.74 11.74
CA ILE A 156 -1.15 2.27 11.59
C ILE A 156 -1.96 3.15 10.65
N ILE A 157 -1.80 4.47 10.66
CA ILE A 157 -2.48 5.36 9.70
C ILE A 157 -2.11 4.99 8.27
N LEU A 158 -0.81 4.88 7.98
CA LEU A 158 -0.28 4.53 6.66
C LEU A 158 -0.66 3.10 6.25
N GLY A 159 -0.53 2.15 7.18
CA GLY A 159 -0.86 0.74 6.95
C GLY A 159 -2.36 0.51 6.72
N ALA A 160 -3.23 1.11 7.54
CA ALA A 160 -4.68 1.04 7.34
C ALA A 160 -5.09 1.62 5.99
N HIS A 161 -4.40 2.66 5.51
CA HIS A 161 -4.61 3.23 4.19
C HIS A 161 -4.17 2.29 3.05
N GLN A 162 -2.91 1.84 3.04
CA GLN A 162 -2.32 1.18 1.87
C GLN A 162 -2.14 -0.34 1.97
N SER A 163 -1.89 -0.87 3.17
CA SER A 163 -1.76 -2.33 3.36
C SER A 163 -3.11 -3.02 3.16
N ILE A 164 -4.20 -2.38 3.59
CA ILE A 164 -5.56 -2.96 3.55
C ILE A 164 -6.63 -2.03 2.95
N GLY A 165 -6.60 -0.71 3.19
CA GLY A 165 -7.68 0.22 2.85
C GLY A 165 -7.97 0.25 1.36
N PHE A 166 -7.01 0.65 0.53
CA PHE A 166 -7.15 0.62 -0.92
C PHE A 166 -6.59 -0.65 -1.57
N LYS A 167 -5.98 -1.57 -0.81
CA LYS A 167 -5.29 -2.76 -1.35
C LYS A 167 -6.19 -3.59 -2.27
N GLY A 168 -7.49 -3.65 -1.99
CA GLY A 168 -8.47 -4.29 -2.86
C GLY A 168 -8.53 -3.71 -4.28
N ILE A 169 -8.34 -2.39 -4.44
CA ILE A 169 -8.29 -1.73 -5.75
C ILE A 169 -7.02 -2.15 -6.51
N LEU A 170 -5.87 -2.25 -5.84
CA LEU A 170 -4.64 -2.73 -6.47
C LEU A 170 -4.78 -4.17 -6.97
N LEU A 171 -5.28 -5.06 -6.11
CA LEU A 171 -5.34 -6.49 -6.40
C LEU A 171 -6.49 -6.90 -7.33
N PHE A 172 -7.64 -6.24 -7.21
CA PHE A 172 -8.89 -6.67 -7.86
C PHE A 172 -9.59 -5.57 -8.66
N GLY A 173 -9.12 -4.33 -8.58
CA GLY A 173 -9.71 -3.21 -9.30
C GLY A 173 -9.51 -3.35 -10.81
N ASN A 174 -10.53 -2.99 -11.58
CA ASN A 174 -10.40 -2.84 -13.02
C ASN A 174 -9.64 -1.53 -13.35
N GLU A 175 -9.20 -1.39 -14.60
CA GLU A 175 -8.43 -0.22 -15.07
C GLU A 175 -9.13 1.12 -14.79
N SER A 176 -10.46 1.17 -14.96
CA SER A 176 -11.22 2.40 -14.69
C SER A 176 -11.20 2.79 -13.21
N GLN A 177 -11.29 1.82 -12.30
CA GLN A 177 -11.21 2.04 -10.86
C GLN A 177 -9.79 2.45 -10.46
N LYS A 178 -8.76 1.79 -11.00
CA LYS A 178 -7.36 2.12 -10.74
C LYS A 178 -7.03 3.55 -11.15
N LYS A 179 -7.34 3.93 -12.40
CA LYS A 179 -7.14 5.29 -12.92
C LYS A 179 -7.90 6.35 -12.13
N LYS A 180 -9.10 6.03 -11.66
CA LYS A 180 -9.95 6.98 -10.92
C LYS A 180 -9.46 7.21 -9.49
N TYR A 181 -9.07 6.15 -8.77
CA TYR A 181 -8.85 6.24 -7.32
C TYR A 181 -7.38 6.29 -6.91
N LEU A 182 -6.50 5.51 -7.54
CA LEU A 182 -5.12 5.37 -7.09
C LEU A 182 -4.31 6.69 -7.09
N PRO A 183 -4.47 7.63 -8.04
CA PRO A 183 -3.69 8.87 -8.01
C PRO A 183 -3.93 9.75 -6.78
N ASP A 184 -5.19 9.94 -6.38
CA ASP A 184 -5.54 10.72 -5.19
C ASP A 184 -5.13 10.00 -3.89
N LEU A 185 -5.15 8.66 -3.91
CA LEU A 185 -4.69 7.84 -2.79
C LEU A 185 -3.17 7.88 -2.64
N ALA A 186 -2.41 7.78 -3.74
CA ALA A 186 -0.95 7.72 -3.72
C ALA A 186 -0.29 8.95 -3.09
N CYS A 187 -0.87 10.13 -3.30
CA CYS A 187 -0.38 11.39 -2.73
C CYS A 187 -1.02 11.73 -1.38
N GLY A 188 -1.90 10.88 -0.83
CA GLY A 188 -2.59 11.13 0.44
C GLY A 188 -3.64 12.26 0.38
N LYS A 189 -4.01 12.73 -0.82
CA LYS A 189 -5.12 13.70 -0.99
C LYS A 189 -6.43 13.10 -0.51
N LYS A 190 -6.62 11.80 -0.74
CA LYS A 190 -7.67 11.00 -0.11
C LYS A 190 -7.06 9.93 0.77
N ILE A 191 -7.64 9.74 1.95
CA ILE A 191 -7.27 8.66 2.86
C ILE A 191 -8.25 7.51 2.68
N ALA A 192 -7.78 6.29 2.89
CA ALA A 192 -8.55 5.06 2.74
C ALA A 192 -8.67 4.36 4.09
N ALA A 193 -9.76 3.61 4.23
CA ALA A 193 -10.04 2.79 5.39
C ALA A 193 -10.60 1.44 4.93
N TYR A 194 -10.36 0.40 5.73
CA TYR A 194 -10.89 -0.94 5.47
C TYR A 194 -12.06 -1.25 6.41
N CYS A 195 -13.27 -1.29 5.85
CA CYS A 195 -14.53 -1.32 6.60
C CYS A 195 -15.13 -2.73 6.72
N LEU A 196 -14.50 -3.62 7.51
CA LEU A 196 -14.99 -4.99 7.71
C LEU A 196 -15.73 -5.16 9.05
N THR A 197 -15.04 -4.91 10.17
CA THR A 197 -15.51 -5.21 11.53
C THR A 197 -16.83 -4.51 11.86
N GLU A 198 -17.73 -5.24 12.51
CA GLU A 198 -19.04 -4.78 12.98
C GLU A 198 -19.18 -5.02 14.48
N PRO A 199 -20.12 -4.34 15.17
CA PRO A 199 -20.37 -4.58 16.59
C PRO A 199 -20.60 -6.06 16.94
N SER A 200 -21.17 -6.85 16.02
CA SER A 200 -21.43 -8.29 16.19
C SER A 200 -20.39 -9.22 15.55
N SER A 201 -19.40 -8.69 14.82
CA SER A 201 -18.58 -9.48 13.90
C SER A 201 -17.13 -8.96 13.84
N GLY A 202 -16.23 -9.70 14.49
CA GLY A 202 -14.77 -9.48 14.45
C GLY A 202 -14.06 -10.67 13.79
N SER A 203 -13.58 -11.62 14.60
CA SER A 203 -12.91 -12.83 14.12
C SER A 203 -13.76 -13.65 13.14
N ASP A 204 -15.08 -13.73 13.38
CA ASP A 204 -16.03 -14.32 12.44
C ASP A 204 -16.53 -13.28 11.42
N ALA A 205 -15.69 -12.98 10.44
CA ALA A 205 -16.03 -12.07 9.34
C ALA A 205 -17.19 -12.59 8.47
N GLY A 206 -17.49 -13.90 8.48
CA GLY A 206 -18.61 -14.47 7.73
C GLY A 206 -19.99 -14.09 8.29
N SER A 207 -20.03 -13.61 9.54
CA SER A 207 -21.27 -13.29 10.25
C SER A 207 -21.80 -11.87 10.05
N ILE A 208 -21.14 -11.03 9.24
CA ILE A 208 -21.48 -9.60 9.06
C ILE A 208 -22.95 -9.38 8.69
N LYS A 209 -23.48 -8.25 9.14
CA LYS A 209 -24.88 -7.83 8.99
C LYS A 209 -25.08 -6.67 8.04
N THR A 210 -24.04 -5.90 7.68
CA THR A 210 -24.14 -4.87 6.64
C THR A 210 -24.65 -5.48 5.34
N ARG A 211 -25.65 -4.85 4.71
CA ARG A 211 -26.28 -5.33 3.47
C ARG A 211 -26.15 -4.31 2.36
N ALA A 212 -25.84 -4.81 1.16
CA ALA A 212 -25.95 -4.06 -0.09
C ALA A 212 -27.12 -4.63 -0.89
N VAL A 213 -28.15 -3.82 -1.12
CA VAL A 213 -29.34 -4.21 -1.90
C VAL A 213 -29.29 -3.51 -3.26
N PRO A 214 -29.35 -4.22 -4.40
CA PRO A 214 -29.32 -3.60 -5.72
C PRO A 214 -30.57 -2.75 -5.96
N SER A 215 -30.40 -1.64 -6.69
CA SER A 215 -31.53 -0.83 -7.17
C SER A 215 -32.38 -1.62 -8.18
N ALA A 216 -33.63 -1.22 -8.37
CA ALA A 216 -34.53 -1.86 -9.32
C ALA A 216 -33.99 -1.84 -10.78
N ASP A 217 -33.20 -0.84 -11.13
CA ASP A 217 -32.57 -0.70 -12.46
C ASP A 217 -31.13 -1.27 -12.53
N GLY A 218 -30.63 -1.84 -11.43
CA GLY A 218 -29.31 -2.48 -11.36
C GLY A 218 -28.11 -1.55 -11.45
N LYS A 219 -28.29 -0.22 -11.37
CA LYS A 219 -27.20 0.76 -11.55
C LYS A 219 -26.45 1.10 -10.27
N PHE A 220 -27.04 0.88 -9.11
CA PHE A 220 -26.42 1.17 -7.82
C PHE A 220 -26.86 0.16 -6.76
N PHE A 221 -26.22 0.24 -5.60
CA PHE A 221 -26.60 -0.52 -4.40
C PHE A 221 -26.94 0.45 -3.28
N THR A 222 -27.98 0.15 -2.51
CA THR A 222 -28.24 0.80 -1.23
C THR A 222 -27.51 0.00 -0.14
N LEU A 223 -26.47 0.59 0.43
CA LEU A 223 -25.66 -0.01 1.50
C LEU A 223 -26.20 0.44 2.87
N ASN A 224 -26.56 -0.50 3.75
CA ASN A 224 -27.02 -0.21 5.11
C ASN A 224 -26.34 -1.12 6.13
N GLY A 225 -25.83 -0.53 7.21
CA GLY A 225 -25.14 -1.23 8.29
C GLY A 225 -24.33 -0.25 9.14
N SER A 226 -23.57 -0.79 10.08
CA SER A 226 -22.60 -0.02 10.87
C SER A 226 -21.29 -0.79 10.99
N LYS A 227 -20.19 -0.06 11.12
CA LYS A 227 -18.84 -0.59 11.28
C LYS A 227 -18.24 -0.06 12.58
N VAL A 228 -17.32 -0.81 13.17
CA VAL A 228 -16.69 -0.44 14.44
C VAL A 228 -15.18 -0.63 14.37
N TRP A 229 -14.44 0.23 15.08
CA TRP A 229 -12.97 0.22 15.14
C TRP A 229 -12.29 0.28 13.77
N ILE A 230 -12.84 1.14 12.90
CA ILE A 230 -12.27 1.36 11.58
C ILE A 230 -11.13 2.38 11.71
N SER A 231 -9.88 1.89 11.65
CA SER A 231 -8.72 2.77 11.49
C SER A 231 -8.92 3.67 10.27
N ASN A 232 -8.60 4.96 10.43
CA ASN A 232 -8.87 6.03 9.49
C ASN A 232 -10.37 6.33 9.21
N GLY A 233 -11.31 5.68 9.91
CA GLY A 233 -12.75 5.84 9.64
C GLY A 233 -13.26 7.27 9.75
N GLY A 234 -12.65 8.09 10.60
CA GLY A 234 -12.98 9.51 10.77
C GLY A 234 -12.32 10.46 9.75
N ILE A 235 -11.42 9.98 8.89
CA ILE A 235 -10.61 10.82 7.98
C ILE A 235 -10.61 10.31 6.51
N ALA A 236 -11.21 9.16 6.22
CA ALA A 236 -11.21 8.57 4.88
C ALA A 236 -12.27 9.18 3.95
N GLU A 237 -12.00 9.19 2.63
CA GLU A 237 -12.81 9.82 1.57
C GLU A 237 -12.93 9.01 0.27
#